data_AF-A0A453B915-F1
#
_entry.id   AF-A0A453B915-F1
#
_cell.length_a   1.000
_cell.length_b   1.000
_cell.length_c   1.000
_cell.angle_alpha   90.00
_cell.angle_beta   90.00
_cell.angle_gamma   90.00
#
_symmetry.space_group_name_H-M   'P 1'
#
loop_
_entity.id
_entity.type
_entity.pdbx_description
1 polymer ?
#
loop_
_entity_poly.entity_id
_entity_poly.type
_entity_poly.pdbx_seq_one_letter_code
_entity_poly.pdbx_strand_id
1 'polypeptide(L)'
;DVAKRLKEELWQRNPGHEMLKSWNGGDPCSPSAWEGFSCRLLDGNQVVAKLNFSSKELQGPIPAAIGNLTELTEIDLQGNNFTGSIPESFSALTHLLKLSVKCNPLLSNQLPDGLSTNLDFSDGGCAAGEHSSPPGAANQRTFVVSGLAGGSLACTFALGLFFTCFNKRERRSQKSDCASTTNPVFEERSIHITTNPAVQQLSYKSIQSATNHFKKLIGGGGFGAVYQGTLAHGQQVAVKVRSPASTQGTREFNNEVMADSAHSSIKKSCQQ
;
A
#
# COMPACT_ATOMS: atom_id res chain seq x y z
N ASP A 1 13.45 14.13 22.92
CA ASP A 1 14.00 13.95 21.56
C ASP A 1 12.85 13.90 20.56
N VAL A 2 12.74 14.93 19.72
CA VAL A 2 11.65 15.08 18.73
C VAL A 2 11.71 13.99 17.67
N ALA A 3 12.91 13.63 17.21
CA ALA A 3 13.11 12.64 16.16
C ALA A 3 12.75 11.22 16.63
N LYS A 4 13.08 10.90 17.88
CA LYS A 4 12.63 9.65 18.52
C LYS A 4 11.11 9.54 18.55
N ARG A 5 10.42 10.59 19.00
CA ARG A 5 8.95 10.59 19.08
C ARG A 5 8.30 10.51 17.69
N LEU A 6 8.84 11.26 16.72
CA LEU A 6 8.43 11.20 15.32
C LEU A 6 8.55 9.77 14.76
N LYS A 7 9.68 9.10 15.02
CA LYS A 7 9.88 7.70 14.65
C LYS A 7 8.83 6.79 15.28
N GLU A 8 8.60 6.92 16.59
CA GLU A 8 7.65 6.08 17.32
C GLU A 8 6.22 6.22 16.78
N GLU A 9 5.76 7.46 16.55
CA GLU A 9 4.42 7.73 16.00
C GLU A 9 4.24 7.12 14.60
N LEU A 10 5.23 7.26 13.71
CA LEU A 10 5.19 6.65 12.38
C LEU A 10 5.30 5.12 12.46
N TRP A 11 6.19 4.60 13.30
CA TRP A 11 6.45 3.15 13.41
C TRP A 11 5.23 2.38 13.92
N GLN A 12 4.45 2.97 14.84
CA GLN A 12 3.22 2.34 15.34
C GLN A 12 2.21 2.02 14.22
N ARG A 13 2.19 2.83 13.15
CA ARG A 13 1.28 2.64 12.01
C ARG A 13 1.95 1.98 10.81
N ASN A 14 3.28 1.95 10.78
CA ASN A 14 4.09 1.45 9.67
C ASN A 14 5.16 0.46 10.19
N PRO A 15 4.76 -0.64 10.85
CA PRO A 15 5.72 -1.59 11.41
C PRO A 15 6.52 -2.26 10.29
N GLY A 16 7.84 -2.26 10.43
CA GLY A 16 8.72 -2.90 9.45
C GLY A 16 9.04 -2.06 8.21
N HIS A 17 8.62 -0.79 8.16
CA HIS A 17 8.94 0.11 7.06
C HIS A 17 10.46 0.37 6.93
N GLU A 18 11.04 0.19 5.74
CA GLU A 18 12.49 0.23 5.51
C GLU A 18 13.12 1.59 5.86
N MET A 19 12.53 2.71 5.43
CA MET A 19 13.00 4.05 5.81
C MET A 19 13.03 4.25 7.33
N LEU A 20 12.00 3.77 8.04
CA LEU A 20 11.94 3.95 9.49
C LEU A 20 12.90 3.01 10.22
N LYS A 21 13.25 1.86 9.64
CA LYS A 21 14.27 0.95 10.17
C LYS A 21 15.65 1.62 10.18
N SER A 22 15.97 2.39 9.14
CA SER A 22 17.29 3.03 8.99
C SER A 22 17.54 4.18 9.98
N TRP A 23 16.49 4.69 10.63
CA TRP A 23 16.59 5.75 11.63
C TRP A 23 17.17 5.20 12.95
N ASN A 24 18.47 5.35 13.19
CA ASN A 24 19.20 4.60 14.22
C ASN A 24 19.06 5.11 15.67
N GLY A 25 18.02 5.88 16.00
CA GLY A 25 17.76 6.32 17.38
C GLY A 25 18.84 7.27 17.89
N GLY A 26 18.84 8.49 17.37
CA GLY A 26 19.82 9.54 17.65
C GLY A 26 19.42 10.83 16.94
N ASP A 27 20.39 11.71 16.69
CA ASP A 27 20.17 12.96 15.97
C ASP A 27 19.87 12.68 14.48
N PRO A 28 18.74 13.15 13.92
CA PRO A 28 18.42 12.96 12.51
C PRO A 28 19.39 13.64 11.55
N CYS A 29 20.30 14.50 12.04
CA CYS A 29 21.32 15.19 11.26
C CYS A 29 22.73 14.62 11.41
N SER A 30 22.94 13.61 12.26
CA SER A 30 24.27 13.10 12.60
C SER A 30 24.34 11.56 12.69
N PRO A 31 25.40 10.91 12.18
CA PRO A 31 26.55 11.48 11.45
C PRO A 31 26.21 11.96 10.03
N SER A 32 25.05 11.56 9.53
CA SER A 32 24.48 11.98 8.25
C SER A 32 22.98 12.14 8.40
N ALA A 33 22.37 12.98 7.55
CA ALA A 33 20.92 13.15 7.57
C ALA A 33 20.21 11.80 7.36
N TRP A 34 19.20 11.52 8.19
CA TRP A 34 18.32 10.37 7.99
C TRP A 34 17.57 10.49 6.67
N GLU A 35 17.20 9.35 6.07
CA GLU A 35 16.40 9.37 4.86
C GLU A 35 15.09 10.15 5.09
N GLY A 36 14.83 11.11 4.20
CA GLY A 36 13.69 12.01 4.27
C GLY A 36 13.93 13.28 5.10
N PHE A 37 15.08 13.42 5.76
CA PHE A 37 15.47 14.65 6.45
C PHE A 37 16.52 15.41 5.65
N SER A 38 16.42 16.73 5.62
CA SER A 38 17.51 17.60 5.16
C SER A 38 17.87 18.57 6.27
N CYS A 39 19.15 18.62 6.60
CA CYS A 39 19.68 19.45 7.68
C CYS A 39 20.48 20.62 7.14
N ARG A 40 20.50 21.72 7.89
CA ARG A 40 21.35 22.89 7.63
C ARG A 40 22.04 23.32 8.92
N LEU A 41 23.15 24.03 8.78
CA LEU A 41 23.83 24.65 9.91
C LEU A 41 23.15 25.98 10.25
N LEU A 42 22.81 26.17 11.52
CA LEU A 42 22.29 27.42 12.07
C LEU A 42 23.00 27.69 13.40
N ASP A 43 23.69 28.83 13.49
CA ASP A 43 24.44 29.23 14.69
C ASP A 43 25.38 28.16 15.26
N GLY A 44 26.02 27.40 14.36
CA GLY A 44 26.95 26.32 14.72
C GLY A 44 26.30 24.98 15.07
N ASN A 45 24.96 24.88 15.04
CA ASN A 45 24.22 23.64 15.31
C ASN A 45 23.53 23.12 14.04
N GLN A 46 23.45 21.80 13.87
CA GLN A 46 22.64 21.21 12.82
C GLN A 46 21.17 21.23 13.22
N VAL A 47 20.32 21.72 12.32
CA VAL A 47 18.87 21.75 12.49
C VAL A 47 18.18 21.13 11.28
N VAL A 48 17.04 20.48 11.48
CA VAL A 48 16.23 19.94 10.39
C VAL A 48 15.52 21.10 9.69
N ALA A 49 15.82 21.28 8.41
CA ALA A 49 15.28 22.36 7.59
C ALA A 49 14.17 21.90 6.65
N LYS A 50 14.19 20.63 6.21
CA LYS A 50 13.20 20.06 5.29
C LYS A 50 12.86 18.62 5.64
N LEU A 51 11.60 18.25 5.43
CA LEU A 51 11.13 16.87 5.46
C LEU A 51 10.58 16.48 4.10
N ASN A 52 11.07 15.36 3.57
CA ASN A 52 10.56 14.74 2.36
C ASN A 52 10.20 13.29 2.66
N PHE A 53 8.92 13.08 2.95
CA PHE A 53 8.33 11.75 3.11
C PHE A 53 7.43 11.42 1.92
N SER A 54 7.62 12.06 0.77
CA SER A 54 6.79 11.84 -0.41
C SER A 54 6.91 10.42 -0.95
N SER A 55 5.78 9.85 -1.37
CA SER A 55 5.72 8.54 -2.03
C SER A 55 6.42 7.44 -1.23
N LYS A 56 6.23 7.43 0.10
CA LYS A 56 6.80 6.45 1.02
C LYS A 56 5.78 5.43 1.50
N GLU A 57 4.56 5.42 0.97
CA GLU A 57 3.50 4.48 1.39
C GLU A 57 3.19 4.55 2.90
N LEU A 58 3.49 5.69 3.54
CA LEU A 58 3.26 5.89 4.97
C LEU A 58 1.76 5.99 5.26
N GLN A 59 1.34 5.40 6.38
CA GLN A 59 -0.05 5.31 6.80
C GLN A 59 -0.27 5.89 8.19
N GLY A 60 -1.52 6.23 8.49
CA GLY A 60 -1.95 6.74 9.80
C GLY A 60 -1.94 8.27 9.88
N PRO A 61 -2.12 8.87 11.07
CA PRO A 61 -2.13 10.32 11.22
C PRO A 61 -0.74 10.93 10.99
N ILE A 62 -0.71 12.19 10.57
CA ILE A 62 0.53 12.98 10.53
C ILE A 62 1.02 13.16 11.98
N PRO A 63 2.29 12.83 12.29
CA PRO A 63 2.84 12.96 13.63
C PRO A 63 2.84 14.41 14.13
N ALA A 64 2.27 14.66 15.31
CA ALA A 64 2.23 16.00 15.91
C ALA A 64 3.64 16.47 16.32
N ALA A 65 4.57 15.53 16.54
CA ALA A 65 5.97 15.82 16.86
C ALA A 65 6.70 16.64 15.77
N ILE A 66 6.23 16.63 14.52
CA ILE A 66 6.80 17.47 13.45
C ILE A 66 6.72 18.96 13.82
N GLY A 67 5.66 19.39 14.52
CA GLY A 67 5.50 20.78 14.98
C GLY A 67 6.60 21.28 15.93
N ASN A 68 7.39 20.38 16.52
CA ASN A 68 8.51 20.75 17.39
C ASN A 68 9.81 21.03 16.61
N LEU A 69 9.83 20.84 15.28
CA LEU A 69 10.95 21.16 14.41
C LEU A 69 10.78 22.58 13.85
N THR A 70 10.92 23.59 14.71
CA THR A 70 10.54 24.99 14.42
C THR A 70 11.30 25.63 13.25
N GLU A 71 12.48 25.09 12.90
CA GLU A 71 13.32 25.55 11.79
C GLU A 71 12.93 24.99 10.41
N LEU A 72 11.84 24.20 10.34
CA LEU A 72 11.35 23.65 9.07
C LEU A 72 10.88 24.75 8.12
N THR A 73 11.33 24.61 6.88
CA THR A 73 10.97 25.49 5.76
C THR A 73 10.11 24.77 4.73
N GLU A 74 10.26 23.45 4.60
CA GLU A 74 9.53 22.65 3.62
C GLU A 74 9.12 21.29 4.20
N ILE A 75 7.87 20.91 3.99
CA ILE A 75 7.32 19.61 4.32
C ILE A 75 6.64 19.03 3.06
N ASP A 76 7.12 17.88 2.59
CA ASP A 76 6.51 17.13 1.50
C ASP A 76 6.03 15.76 1.99
N LEU A 77 4.71 15.59 2.07
CA LEU A 77 4.01 14.38 2.48
C LEU A 77 3.21 13.77 1.33
N GLN A 78 3.42 14.23 0.09
CA GLN A 78 2.57 13.84 -1.02
C GLN A 78 2.64 12.34 -1.33
N GLY A 79 1.54 11.76 -1.79
CA GLY A 79 1.54 10.37 -2.29
C GLY A 79 1.71 9.34 -1.17
N ASN A 80 1.05 9.56 -0.05
CA ASN A 80 1.00 8.61 1.07
C ASN A 80 -0.45 8.25 1.39
N ASN A 81 -0.66 7.49 2.45
CA ASN A 81 -1.96 7.14 2.98
C ASN A 81 -2.16 7.75 4.38
N PHE A 82 -1.73 9.02 4.55
CA PHE A 82 -1.98 9.73 5.80
C PHE A 82 -3.48 9.94 6.00
N THR A 83 -3.92 9.92 7.25
CA THR A 83 -5.32 10.03 7.67
C THR A 83 -5.52 11.15 8.69
N GLY A 84 -6.77 11.54 8.93
CA GLY A 84 -7.09 12.54 9.97
C GLY A 84 -6.91 13.97 9.46
N SER A 85 -6.29 14.85 10.25
CA SER A 85 -6.07 16.25 9.90
C SER A 85 -4.59 16.64 9.98
N ILE A 86 -4.26 17.81 9.42
CA ILE A 86 -2.97 18.45 9.65
C ILE A 86 -2.90 18.84 11.15
N PRO A 87 -1.85 18.46 11.90
CA PRO A 87 -1.80 18.69 13.35
C PRO A 87 -1.77 20.18 13.70
N GLU A 88 -2.49 20.60 14.74
CA GLU A 88 -2.48 21.97 15.25
C GLU A 88 -1.07 22.46 15.65
N SER A 89 -0.19 21.53 16.03
CA SER A 89 1.21 21.84 16.34
C SER A 89 1.99 22.42 15.16
N PHE A 90 1.48 22.31 13.93
CA PHE A 90 2.11 22.93 12.76
C PHE A 90 2.04 24.47 12.82
N SER A 91 1.11 25.04 13.61
CA SER A 91 1.07 26.49 13.88
C SER A 91 2.37 27.03 14.50
N ALA A 92 3.16 26.18 15.16
CA ALA A 92 4.48 26.55 15.70
C ALA A 92 5.58 26.68 14.62
N LEU A 93 5.34 26.19 13.39
CA LEU A 93 6.30 26.19 12.29
C LEU A 93 6.30 27.55 11.56
N THR A 94 6.73 28.59 12.26
CA THR A 94 6.70 29.98 11.77
C THR A 94 7.58 30.24 10.55
N HIS A 95 8.56 29.38 10.28
CA HIS A 95 9.44 29.43 9.11
C HIS A 95 8.97 28.59 7.92
N LEU A 96 7.83 27.91 8.02
CA LEU A 96 7.34 27.02 6.97
C LEU A 96 6.88 27.82 5.74
N LEU A 97 7.48 27.51 4.60
CA LEU A 97 7.21 28.14 3.31
C LEU A 97 6.45 27.21 2.35
N LYS A 98 6.59 25.89 2.51
CA LYS A 98 5.94 24.91 1.65
C LYS A 98 5.39 23.72 2.43
N LEU A 99 4.13 23.37 2.17
CA LEU A 99 3.48 22.17 2.68
C LEU A 99 2.75 21.46 1.54
N SER A 100 3.21 20.26 1.17
CA SER A 100 2.52 19.41 0.20
C SER A 100 1.91 18.20 0.90
N VAL A 101 0.58 18.08 0.80
CA VAL A 101 -0.19 16.94 1.31
C VAL A 101 -1.05 16.27 0.23
N LYS A 102 -0.83 16.64 -1.04
CA LYS A 102 -1.46 16.04 -2.23
C LYS A 102 -1.42 14.52 -2.19
N CYS A 103 -2.39 13.88 -2.83
CA CYS A 103 -2.40 12.42 -2.94
C CYS A 103 -2.42 11.71 -1.57
N ASN A 104 -3.13 12.26 -0.58
CA ASN A 104 -3.47 11.57 0.67
C ASN A 104 -5.00 11.49 0.77
N PRO A 105 -5.64 10.41 0.28
CA PRO A 105 -7.09 10.37 0.07
C PRO A 105 -7.91 10.41 1.36
N LEU A 106 -7.31 10.09 2.50
CA LEU A 106 -7.96 9.99 3.81
C LEU A 106 -7.60 11.15 4.75
N LEU A 107 -6.79 12.12 4.28
CA LEU A 107 -6.37 13.28 5.03
C LEU A 107 -7.29 14.47 4.74
N SER A 108 -7.76 15.12 5.80
CA SER A 108 -8.45 16.41 5.72
C SER A 108 -7.48 17.48 5.25
N ASN A 109 -7.92 18.29 4.29
CA ASN A 109 -7.15 19.39 3.74
C ASN A 109 -7.31 20.71 4.53
N GLN A 110 -7.90 20.66 5.72
CA GLN A 110 -8.02 21.84 6.58
C GLN A 110 -6.66 22.17 7.21
N LEU A 111 -6.19 23.40 6.99
CA LEU A 111 -5.03 23.96 7.68
C LEU A 111 -5.40 24.35 9.13
N PRO A 112 -4.50 24.15 10.09
CA PRO A 112 -4.69 24.63 11.46
C PRO A 112 -4.60 26.16 11.54
N ASP A 113 -5.34 26.73 12.49
CA ASP A 113 -5.28 28.17 12.78
C ASP A 113 -3.87 28.60 13.20
N GLY A 114 -3.43 29.78 12.74
CA GLY A 114 -2.11 30.33 13.07
C GLY A 114 -0.95 29.81 12.23
N LEU A 115 -1.20 28.96 11.22
CA LEU A 115 -0.19 28.60 10.23
C LEU A 115 0.17 29.80 9.33
N SER A 116 1.42 29.87 8.87
CA SER A 116 1.97 31.01 8.12
C SER A 116 1.09 31.43 6.94
N THR A 117 0.83 32.74 6.82
CA THR A 117 -0.02 33.32 5.77
C THR A 117 0.60 33.29 4.37
N ASN A 118 1.93 33.08 4.26
CA ASN A 118 2.67 33.00 2.99
C ASN A 118 3.01 31.56 2.60
N LEU A 119 2.30 30.57 3.14
CA LEU A 119 2.55 29.16 2.89
C LEU A 119 2.11 28.75 1.47
N ASP A 120 3.03 28.17 0.69
CA ASP A 120 2.70 27.39 -0.50
C ASP A 120 2.09 26.05 -0.06
N PHE A 121 0.75 26.01 -0.04
CA PHE A 121 -0.01 24.82 0.34
C PHE A 121 -0.52 24.07 -0.89
N SER A 122 -0.13 22.81 -1.00
CA SER A 122 -0.55 21.90 -2.07
C SER A 122 -1.39 20.76 -1.50
N ASP A 123 -2.70 20.77 -1.78
CA ASP A 123 -3.65 19.72 -1.42
C ASP A 123 -4.34 19.10 -2.65
N GLY A 124 -5.25 18.14 -2.42
CA GLY A 124 -6.09 17.54 -3.45
C GLY A 124 -5.75 16.10 -3.81
N GLY A 125 -6.63 15.51 -4.61
CA GLY A 125 -6.50 14.14 -5.11
C GLY A 125 -5.36 13.99 -6.12
N CYS A 126 -4.94 12.75 -6.36
CA CYS A 126 -4.02 12.48 -7.45
C CYS A 126 -4.71 12.75 -8.78
N ALA A 127 -4.28 13.79 -9.49
CA ALA A 127 -4.62 13.93 -10.90
C ALA A 127 -4.03 12.72 -11.64
N ALA A 128 -4.87 11.72 -11.93
CA ALA A 128 -4.60 10.86 -13.06
C ALA A 128 -4.53 11.78 -14.28
N GLY A 129 -3.41 11.73 -15.01
CA GLY A 129 -3.21 12.55 -16.21
C GLY A 129 -4.43 12.52 -17.12
N GLU A 130 -4.69 13.65 -17.78
CA GLU A 130 -5.76 13.85 -18.74
C GLU A 130 -5.93 12.65 -19.69
N HIS A 131 -6.96 11.85 -19.44
CA HIS A 131 -7.65 11.12 -20.50
C HIS A 131 -9.06 11.70 -20.56
N SER A 132 -9.32 12.42 -21.65
CA SER A 132 -10.63 12.91 -22.07
C SER A 132 -11.73 11.88 -21.77
N SER A 133 -12.59 12.20 -20.81
CA SER A 133 -13.88 11.49 -20.69
C SER A 133 -14.71 11.79 -21.95
N PRO A 134 -15.27 10.77 -22.63
CA PRO A 134 -16.32 11.02 -23.61
C PRO A 134 -17.61 11.41 -22.86
N PRO A 135 -18.50 12.20 -23.49
CA PRO A 135 -19.69 12.71 -22.82
C PRO A 135 -20.77 11.62 -22.74
N GLY A 136 -21.48 11.61 -21.61
CA GLY A 136 -22.84 11.06 -21.55
C GLY A 136 -22.97 9.69 -20.89
N ALA A 137 -23.41 9.68 -19.63
CA ALA A 137 -24.78 9.31 -19.29
C ALA A 137 -24.97 9.47 -17.78
N ALA A 138 -25.71 10.50 -17.39
CA ALA A 138 -26.29 10.57 -16.07
C ALA A 138 -27.21 9.35 -15.88
N ASN A 139 -27.02 8.61 -14.78
CA ASN A 139 -28.14 7.87 -14.20
C ASN A 139 -27.91 7.69 -12.69
N GLN A 140 -28.49 8.62 -11.95
CA GLN A 140 -28.67 8.57 -10.51
C GLN A 140 -29.76 7.54 -10.20
N ARG A 141 -29.41 6.41 -9.60
CA ARG A 141 -30.41 5.50 -9.01
C ARG A 141 -30.51 5.76 -7.51
N THR A 142 -31.35 6.72 -7.17
CA THR A 142 -31.98 6.83 -5.85
C THR A 142 -32.87 5.60 -5.66
N PHE A 143 -32.50 4.70 -4.75
CA PHE A 143 -33.33 3.56 -4.37
C PHE A 143 -34.41 4.03 -3.38
N VAL A 144 -35.62 4.25 -3.89
CA VAL A 144 -36.85 4.33 -3.09
C VAL A 144 -37.31 2.91 -2.77
N VAL A 145 -37.34 2.58 -1.47
CA VAL A 145 -37.89 1.31 -0.97
C VAL A 145 -39.42 1.45 -0.92
N SER A 146 -40.12 0.88 -1.90
CA SER A 146 -41.53 0.56 -1.79
C SER A 146 -41.66 -0.97 -1.73
N GLY A 147 -42.02 -1.48 -0.55
CA GLY A 147 -42.25 -2.91 -0.34
C GLY A 147 -43.48 -3.41 -1.08
N LEU A 148 -43.43 -4.66 -1.53
CA LEU A 148 -44.60 -5.51 -1.76
C LEU A 148 -44.23 -6.96 -1.40
N ALA A 149 -45.22 -7.61 -0.81
CA ALA A 149 -45.14 -8.83 -0.01
C ALA A 149 -44.99 -10.12 -0.82
N GLY A 150 -44.52 -11.17 -0.13
CA GLY A 150 -44.96 -12.55 -0.34
C GLY A 150 -44.07 -13.43 -1.22
N GLY A 151 -43.30 -14.34 -0.60
CA GLY A 151 -42.58 -15.39 -1.32
C GLY A 151 -41.79 -16.37 -0.44
N SER A 152 -42.51 -17.35 0.14
CA SER A 152 -42.05 -18.67 0.62
C SER A 152 -41.01 -18.81 1.74
N LEU A 153 -41.51 -19.18 2.93
CA LEU A 153 -40.81 -19.73 4.11
C LEU A 153 -39.95 -21.00 3.86
N ALA A 154 -39.97 -21.57 2.65
CA ALA A 154 -39.15 -22.73 2.29
C ALA A 154 -37.68 -22.36 2.03
N CYS A 155 -37.40 -21.13 1.57
CA CYS A 155 -36.04 -20.70 1.25
C CYS A 155 -35.20 -20.35 2.50
N THR A 156 -35.85 -19.97 3.61
CA THR A 156 -35.14 -19.59 4.84
C THR A 156 -34.64 -20.82 5.62
N PHE A 157 -35.37 -21.93 5.61
CA PHE A 157 -34.93 -23.18 6.25
C PHE A 157 -33.78 -23.85 5.51
N ALA A 158 -33.76 -23.82 4.18
CA ALA A 158 -32.68 -24.41 3.37
C ALA A 158 -31.33 -23.69 3.60
N LEU A 159 -31.35 -22.35 3.72
CA LEU A 159 -30.16 -21.55 4.02
C LEU A 159 -29.71 -21.70 5.48
N GLY A 160 -30.64 -21.87 6.42
CA GLY A 160 -30.33 -22.12 7.84
C GLY A 160 -29.66 -23.47 8.10
N LEU A 161 -30.08 -24.53 7.40
CA LEU A 161 -29.43 -25.85 7.47
C LEU A 161 -28.04 -25.84 6.81
N PHE A 162 -27.84 -25.03 5.78
CA PHE A 162 -26.54 -24.86 5.15
C PHE A 162 -25.55 -24.10 6.07
N PHE A 163 -25.99 -23.01 6.71
CA PHE A 163 -25.15 -22.24 7.66
C PHE A 163 -24.82 -23.00 8.94
N THR A 164 -25.76 -23.78 9.49
CA THR A 164 -25.50 -24.59 10.69
C THR A 164 -24.54 -25.75 10.42
N CYS A 165 -24.60 -26.37 9.24
CA CYS A 165 -23.65 -27.39 8.80
C CYS A 165 -22.25 -26.83 8.52
N PHE A 166 -22.14 -25.64 7.93
CA PHE A 166 -20.84 -24.98 7.70
C PHE A 166 -20.19 -24.50 9.01
N ASN A 167 -20.95 -23.88 9.90
CA ASN A 167 -20.43 -23.40 11.19
C ASN A 167 -20.11 -24.54 12.17
N LYS A 168 -20.69 -25.73 12.00
CA LYS A 168 -20.36 -26.92 12.80
C LYS A 168 -19.13 -27.67 12.27
N ARG A 169 -18.78 -27.49 10.98
CA ARG A 169 -17.57 -28.08 10.38
C ARG A 169 -16.29 -27.34 10.79
N GLU A 170 -16.38 -26.06 11.12
CA GLU A 170 -15.23 -25.24 11.54
C GLU A 170 -14.80 -25.45 13.00
N ARG A 171 -15.58 -26.18 13.82
CA ARG A 171 -15.25 -26.47 15.24
C ARG A 171 -14.76 -27.89 15.52
N ARG A 172 -14.10 -28.52 14.55
CA ARG A 172 -13.25 -29.69 14.81
C ARG A 172 -11.90 -29.52 14.09
N SER A 173 -11.00 -28.77 14.70
CA SER A 173 -9.58 -29.07 14.58
C SER A 173 -9.01 -29.25 15.99
N GLN A 174 -8.51 -30.45 16.20
CA GLN A 174 -8.09 -31.02 17.46
C GLN A 174 -6.70 -30.48 17.82
N LYS A 175 -6.54 -30.12 19.09
CA LYS A 175 -5.30 -29.74 19.76
C LYS A 175 -4.30 -30.91 19.74
N SER A 176 -3.05 -30.68 19.33
CA SER A 176 -1.90 -31.48 19.79
C SER A 176 -0.60 -30.68 19.72
N ASP A 177 0.21 -30.84 20.77
CA ASP A 177 1.38 -30.04 21.15
C ASP A 177 2.60 -30.10 20.22
N CYS A 178 3.50 -29.12 20.41
CA CYS A 178 4.81 -28.96 19.78
C CYS A 178 5.78 -30.13 20.07
N ALA A 179 6.50 -30.58 19.04
CA ALA A 179 7.88 -31.02 19.14
C ALA A 179 8.62 -30.88 17.80
N SER A 180 9.90 -30.51 17.90
CA SER A 180 10.89 -30.20 16.87
C SER A 180 10.90 -31.08 15.62
N THR A 181 11.29 -30.50 14.48
CA THR A 181 12.52 -30.83 13.71
C THR A 181 12.33 -30.65 12.19
N THR A 182 13.26 -29.87 11.62
CA THR A 182 13.70 -29.77 10.21
C THR A 182 12.73 -29.32 9.12
N ASN A 183 13.08 -28.18 8.51
CA ASN A 183 12.63 -27.75 7.18
C ASN A 183 13.13 -28.70 6.09
N PRO A 184 12.25 -29.16 5.16
CA PRO A 184 12.64 -29.48 3.79
C PRO A 184 11.96 -28.45 2.86
N VAL A 185 12.67 -27.48 2.32
CA VAL A 185 13.32 -27.57 0.99
C VAL A 185 12.53 -28.47 0.02
N PHE A 186 11.76 -27.79 -0.83
CA PHE A 186 11.26 -28.14 -2.15
C PHE A 186 11.56 -29.57 -2.66
N GLU A 187 10.53 -30.41 -2.78
CA GLU A 187 10.56 -31.63 -3.58
C GLU A 187 9.51 -31.54 -4.71
N GLU A 188 10.02 -31.72 -5.92
CA GLU A 188 9.35 -31.63 -7.21
C GLU A 188 8.42 -32.84 -7.43
N ARG A 189 7.09 -32.62 -7.51
CA ARG A 189 6.16 -33.58 -8.13
C ARG A 189 5.12 -32.88 -8.98
N SER A 190 5.14 -33.23 -10.26
CA SER A 190 4.22 -32.86 -11.31
C SER A 190 2.79 -33.32 -11.00
N ILE A 191 1.83 -32.38 -11.02
CA ILE A 191 0.40 -32.69 -11.08
C ILE A 191 -0.16 -32.05 -12.34
N HIS A 192 -0.60 -32.92 -13.26
CA HIS A 192 -1.41 -32.57 -14.42
C HIS A 192 -2.67 -31.83 -13.95
N ILE A 193 -2.75 -30.52 -14.22
CA ILE A 193 -4.00 -29.76 -14.13
C ILE A 193 -4.16 -29.03 -15.47
N THR A 194 -5.27 -29.34 -16.12
CA THR A 194 -5.80 -28.88 -17.41
C THR A 194 -5.27 -27.50 -17.82
N THR A 195 -4.36 -27.49 -18.80
CA THR A 195 -3.73 -26.29 -19.32
C THR A 195 -4.74 -25.44 -20.08
N ASN A 196 -5.13 -24.31 -19.50
CA ASN A 196 -5.53 -23.16 -20.30
C ASN A 196 -4.28 -22.71 -21.08
N PRO A 197 -4.26 -22.75 -22.43
CA PRO A 197 -3.08 -22.42 -23.24
C PRO A 197 -2.59 -20.97 -23.07
N ALA A 198 -3.35 -20.10 -22.40
CA ALA A 198 -2.97 -18.71 -22.15
C ALA A 198 -2.01 -18.51 -20.96
N VAL A 199 -1.84 -19.50 -20.06
CA VAL A 199 -1.01 -19.36 -18.85
C VAL A 199 0.17 -20.34 -18.88
N GLN A 200 1.36 -19.84 -19.18
CA GLN A 200 2.59 -20.63 -19.08
C GLN A 200 3.10 -20.63 -17.64
N GLN A 201 3.11 -21.80 -17.00
CA GLN A 201 3.79 -22.01 -15.72
C GLN A 201 5.30 -21.95 -15.93
N LEU A 202 5.96 -20.98 -15.31
CA LEU A 202 7.42 -20.85 -15.30
C LEU A 202 7.93 -21.00 -13.87
N SER A 203 9.13 -21.56 -13.72
CA SER A 203 9.80 -21.63 -12.43
C SER A 203 10.20 -20.23 -11.95
N TYR A 204 10.20 -20.03 -10.62
CA TYR A 204 10.57 -18.77 -9.97
C TYR A 204 11.93 -18.24 -10.44
N LYS A 205 12.93 -19.13 -10.56
CA LYS A 205 14.27 -18.79 -11.06
C LYS A 205 14.25 -18.26 -12.50
N SER A 206 13.40 -18.82 -13.36
CA SER A 206 13.26 -18.35 -14.75
C SER A 206 12.63 -16.97 -14.82
N ILE A 207 11.66 -16.70 -13.94
CA ILE A 207 10.99 -15.40 -13.81
C ILE A 207 11.95 -14.35 -13.23
N GLN A 208 12.75 -14.70 -12.21
CA GLN A 208 13.77 -13.82 -11.66
C GLN A 208 14.82 -13.44 -12.71
N SER A 209 15.34 -14.41 -13.47
CA SER A 209 16.28 -14.13 -14.56
C SER A 209 15.64 -13.25 -15.63
N ALA A 210 14.40 -13.54 -16.03
CA ALA A 210 13.69 -12.77 -17.05
C ALA A 210 13.42 -11.32 -16.63
N THR A 211 13.17 -11.07 -15.35
CA THR A 211 12.87 -9.73 -14.80
C THR A 211 14.11 -8.99 -14.28
N ASN A 212 15.31 -9.57 -14.45
CA ASN A 212 16.55 -9.09 -13.85
C ASN A 212 16.38 -8.84 -12.33
N HIS A 213 15.93 -9.86 -11.61
CA HIS A 213 15.59 -9.80 -10.18
C HIS A 213 14.55 -8.72 -9.86
N PHE A 214 13.47 -8.66 -10.66
CA PHE A 214 12.37 -7.71 -10.48
C PHE A 214 12.80 -6.23 -10.49
N LYS A 215 13.83 -5.89 -11.29
CA LYS A 215 14.43 -4.56 -11.32
C LYS A 215 13.47 -3.47 -11.82
N LYS A 216 12.61 -3.78 -12.80
CA LYS A 216 11.76 -2.79 -13.47
C LYS A 216 10.29 -3.02 -13.16
N LEU A 217 9.77 -2.28 -12.18
CA LEU A 217 8.34 -2.19 -11.88
C LEU A 217 7.64 -1.40 -12.99
N ILE A 218 6.54 -1.94 -13.52
CA ILE A 218 5.72 -1.30 -14.56
C ILE A 218 4.29 -1.00 -14.11
N GLY A 219 3.89 -1.49 -12.94
CA GLY A 219 2.60 -1.17 -12.34
C GLY A 219 2.39 -1.91 -11.03
N GLY A 220 1.36 -1.52 -10.30
CA GLY A 220 0.96 -2.18 -9.06
C GLY A 220 -0.51 -1.93 -8.79
N GLY A 221 -1.17 -2.84 -8.08
CA GLY A 221 -2.57 -2.73 -7.71
C GLY A 221 -2.92 -3.63 -6.53
N GLY A 222 -4.21 -3.80 -6.25
CA GLY A 222 -4.71 -4.53 -5.06
C GLY A 222 -4.26 -5.99 -4.93
N PHE A 223 -3.64 -6.56 -5.96
CA PHE A 223 -3.23 -7.96 -6.02
C PHE A 223 -1.70 -8.14 -6.12
N GLY A 224 -0.94 -7.04 -6.14
CA GLY A 224 0.53 -7.08 -6.12
C GLY A 224 1.20 -6.21 -7.19
N ALA A 225 2.52 -6.35 -7.25
CA ALA A 225 3.40 -5.59 -8.13
C ALA A 225 3.53 -6.29 -9.50
N VAL A 226 3.66 -5.51 -10.56
CA VAL A 226 3.84 -5.96 -11.94
C VAL A 226 5.20 -5.50 -12.44
N TYR A 227 6.05 -6.45 -12.84
CA TYR A 227 7.40 -6.20 -13.32
C TYR A 227 7.52 -6.48 -14.81
N GLN A 228 8.33 -5.69 -15.51
CA GLN A 228 8.73 -6.02 -16.88
C GLN A 228 9.82 -7.09 -16.85
N GLY A 229 9.67 -8.09 -17.71
CA GLY A 229 10.72 -9.07 -17.97
C GLY A 229 10.86 -9.39 -19.45
N THR A 230 11.96 -10.04 -19.80
CA THR A 230 12.24 -10.57 -21.13
C THR A 230 12.60 -12.04 -21.01
N LEU A 231 11.84 -12.92 -21.66
CA LEU A 231 12.10 -14.36 -21.67
C LEU A 231 13.34 -14.70 -22.51
N ALA A 232 13.86 -15.93 -22.37
CA ALA A 232 15.09 -16.38 -23.05
C ALA A 232 15.05 -16.26 -24.58
N HIS A 233 13.87 -16.24 -25.19
CA HIS A 233 13.65 -16.06 -26.64
C HIS A 233 13.34 -14.59 -27.01
N GLY A 234 13.66 -13.62 -26.15
CA GLY A 234 13.52 -12.18 -26.44
C GLY A 234 12.11 -11.60 -26.28
N GLN A 235 11.11 -12.41 -25.90
CA GLN A 235 9.74 -11.92 -25.72
C GLN A 235 9.60 -11.12 -24.43
N GLN A 236 9.05 -9.92 -24.55
CA GLN A 236 8.69 -9.09 -23.40
C GLN A 236 7.43 -9.62 -22.71
N VAL A 237 7.45 -9.63 -21.39
CA VAL A 237 6.37 -10.10 -20.54
C VAL A 237 6.14 -9.16 -19.36
N ALA A 238 4.89 -9.14 -18.89
CA ALA A 238 4.53 -8.55 -17.61
C ALA A 238 4.39 -9.67 -16.57
N VAL A 239 5.14 -9.58 -15.49
CA VAL A 239 5.18 -10.57 -14.40
C VAL A 239 4.48 -9.98 -13.19
N LYS A 240 3.35 -10.56 -12.80
CA LYS A 240 2.63 -10.15 -11.59
C LYS A 240 3.07 -10.99 -10.40
N VAL A 241 3.57 -10.33 -9.38
CA VAL A 241 4.10 -10.93 -8.16
C VAL A 241 3.18 -10.57 -7.02
N ARG A 242 2.72 -11.59 -6.29
CA ARG A 242 1.81 -11.40 -5.17
C ARG A 242 2.54 -10.69 -4.02
N SER A 243 1.92 -9.65 -3.47
CA SER A 243 2.45 -8.98 -2.29
C SER A 243 2.13 -9.79 -1.03
N PRO A 244 3.09 -9.96 -0.09
CA PRO A 244 2.83 -10.55 1.21
C PRO A 244 1.87 -9.72 2.08
N ALA A 245 1.59 -8.46 1.71
CA ALA A 245 0.62 -7.58 2.36
C ALA A 245 -0.81 -7.69 1.79
N SER A 246 -1.05 -8.58 0.82
CA SER A 246 -2.39 -8.79 0.25
C SER A 246 -3.33 -9.42 1.26
N THR A 247 -4.48 -8.78 1.53
CA THR A 247 -5.57 -9.32 2.36
C THR A 247 -6.44 -10.34 1.62
N GLN A 248 -6.21 -10.54 0.33
CA GLN A 248 -7.00 -11.42 -0.54
C GLN A 248 -6.26 -12.74 -0.78
N GLY A 249 -7.03 -13.83 -0.84
CA GLY A 249 -6.52 -15.20 -0.88
C GLY A 249 -5.91 -15.61 -2.23
N THR A 250 -5.29 -16.79 -2.23
CA THR A 250 -4.67 -17.39 -3.43
C THR A 250 -5.68 -17.54 -4.59
N ARG A 251 -6.97 -17.70 -4.29
CA ARG A 251 -8.01 -17.89 -5.30
C ARG A 251 -8.32 -16.59 -6.05
N GLU A 252 -8.37 -15.47 -5.34
CA GLU A 252 -8.66 -14.14 -5.90
C GLU A 252 -7.50 -13.66 -6.78
N PHE A 253 -6.26 -13.86 -6.33
CA PHE A 253 -5.06 -13.59 -7.13
C PHE A 253 -5.01 -14.44 -8.42
N ASN A 254 -5.35 -15.73 -8.33
CA ASN A 254 -5.38 -16.61 -9.50
C ASN A 254 -6.53 -16.24 -10.46
N ASN A 255 -7.71 -15.88 -9.94
CA ASN A 255 -8.83 -15.44 -10.77
C ASN A 255 -8.50 -14.16 -11.53
N GLU A 256 -7.82 -13.21 -10.88
CA GLU A 256 -7.42 -11.97 -11.53
C GLU A 256 -6.34 -12.23 -12.58
N VAL A 257 -5.29 -12.99 -12.29
CA VAL A 257 -4.28 -13.40 -13.30
C VAL A 257 -4.93 -14.10 -14.50
N MET A 258 -5.96 -14.93 -14.28
CA MET A 258 -6.70 -15.61 -15.34
C MET A 258 -7.60 -14.65 -16.14
N ALA A 259 -8.29 -13.73 -15.48
CA ALA A 259 -9.14 -12.73 -16.13
C ALA A 259 -8.32 -11.75 -16.97
N ASP A 260 -7.15 -11.35 -16.46
CA ASP A 260 -6.24 -10.41 -17.11
C ASP A 260 -5.49 -11.00 -18.31
N SER A 261 -5.39 -12.33 -18.37
CA SER A 261 -4.74 -13.08 -19.46
C SER A 261 -5.63 -13.25 -20.70
N ALA A 262 -6.91 -12.92 -20.62
CA ALA A 262 -7.87 -13.03 -21.73
C ALA A 262 -7.80 -11.86 -22.74
N HIS A 263 -7.12 -10.75 -22.40
CA HIS A 263 -7.20 -9.50 -23.17
C HIS A 263 -5.88 -8.89 -23.68
N SER A 264 -4.69 -9.42 -23.33
CA SER A 264 -3.42 -8.97 -23.94
C SER A 264 -2.22 -9.77 -23.47
N SER A 265 -1.35 -10.12 -24.43
CA SER A 265 0.08 -10.49 -24.33
C SER A 265 0.56 -11.04 -22.98
N ILE A 266 0.36 -12.35 -22.81
CA ILE A 266 0.98 -13.28 -21.84
C ILE A 266 1.44 -12.63 -20.52
N LYS A 267 0.54 -12.69 -19.53
CA LYS A 267 0.83 -12.35 -18.14
C LYS A 267 1.20 -13.62 -17.37
N LYS A 268 2.32 -13.60 -16.65
CA LYS A 268 2.80 -14.75 -15.88
C LYS A 268 2.78 -14.44 -14.39
N SER A 269 2.37 -15.43 -13.61
CA SER A 269 2.20 -15.30 -12.16
C SER A 269 3.29 -16.09 -11.43
N CYS A 270 3.76 -15.52 -10.32
CA CYS A 270 4.69 -16.17 -9.42
C CYS A 270 4.16 -16.09 -7.99
N GLN A 271 4.13 -17.23 -7.32
CA GLN A 271 3.65 -17.37 -5.96
C GLN A 271 4.83 -17.80 -5.07
N GLN A 272 5.16 -16.99 -4.06
CA GLN A 272 5.90 -17.43 -2.88
C GLN A 272 4.91 -18.04 -1.87
#